data_AF-A0A2E9TD31-F1
#
_entry.id   AF-A0A2E9TD31-F1
#
_cell.length_a   1.000
_cell.length_b   1.000
_cell.length_c   1.000
_cell.angle_alpha   90.00
_cell.angle_beta   90.00
_cell.angle_gamma   90.00
#
_symmetry.space_group_name_H-M   'P 1'
#
loop_
_entity.id
_entity.type
_entity.pdbx_description
1 polymer ?
#
loop_
_entity_poly.entity_id
_entity_poly.type
_entity_poly.pdbx_seq_one_letter_code
_entity_poly.pdbx_strand_id
1 'polypeptide(L)'
;METGTTDEKYPLRDGCVFCKISSGYEPARYVAPGGVESEDREELDAHGPLAFRNRLTWLRVMALVVPPGHPSQEQLWTDRDLYIPLIPYALALGRELTIDDVPTDVIPEGFRAISNFGRIAHQSQDHAHIHIIARPDYEPMPEVAAGATPLEASSGDVVVELAEVISAPWSVRFTLTGVTNQEEMWSDKRLPDLIDAAVVTAEKESPQGYRFAAEFLPKSGMGDAGLFILGGGQLDLYA
;
A
#
# COMPACT_ATOMS: atom_id res chain seq x y z
N MET A 1 -13.96 19.19 35.17
CA MET A 1 -14.23 18.11 34.19
C MET A 1 -12.90 17.83 33.53
N GLU A 2 -12.31 16.69 33.86
CA GLU A 2 -11.05 16.24 33.29
C GLU A 2 -11.27 15.94 31.81
N THR A 3 -10.74 16.78 30.92
CA THR A 3 -10.55 16.43 29.51
C THR A 3 -9.26 15.65 29.44
N GLY A 4 -9.34 14.33 29.62
CA GLY A 4 -8.23 13.44 29.33
C GLY A 4 -7.91 13.56 27.84
N THR A 5 -6.85 14.28 27.52
CA THR A 5 -6.15 14.13 26.24
C THR A 5 -5.65 12.70 26.22
N THR A 6 -6.31 11.84 25.46
CA THR A 6 -5.70 10.58 25.03
C THR A 6 -4.42 10.98 24.30
N ASP A 7 -3.25 10.69 24.88
CA ASP A 7 -1.96 10.83 24.20
C ASP A 7 -1.97 9.89 22.99
N GLU A 8 -2.47 10.38 21.85
CA GLU A 8 -2.41 9.66 20.60
C GLU A 8 -0.95 9.52 20.19
N LYS A 9 -0.51 8.27 19.94
CA LYS A 9 0.87 7.92 19.53
C LYS A 9 1.36 8.75 18.33
N TYR A 10 0.43 9.11 17.44
CA TYR A 10 0.67 9.95 16.27
C TYR A 10 -0.38 11.07 16.21
N PRO A 11 -0.17 12.21 16.90
CA PRO A 11 -1.15 13.28 16.91
C PRO A 11 -1.35 13.86 15.51
N LEU A 12 -2.56 14.32 15.22
CA LEU A 12 -2.85 15.04 13.99
C LEU A 12 -1.96 16.29 13.85
N ARG A 13 -1.60 16.62 12.61
CA ARG A 13 -0.70 17.73 12.31
C ARG A 13 -1.42 18.89 11.62
N ASP A 14 -1.29 20.07 12.21
CA ASP A 14 -1.74 21.32 11.60
C ASP A 14 -1.09 21.53 10.22
N GLY A 15 -1.92 21.84 9.22
CA GLY A 15 -1.48 22.06 7.84
C GLY A 15 -1.39 20.80 6.97
N CYS A 16 -1.53 19.59 7.53
CA CYS A 16 -1.63 18.37 6.73
C CYS A 16 -3.05 18.23 6.16
N VAL A 17 -3.17 18.18 4.82
CA VAL A 17 -4.48 18.01 4.16
C VAL A 17 -5.15 16.68 4.51
N PHE A 18 -4.39 15.59 4.63
CA PHE A 18 -4.96 14.29 5.03
C PHE A 18 -5.44 14.31 6.48
N CYS A 19 -4.76 15.01 7.40
CA CYS A 19 -5.28 15.20 8.76
C CYS A 19 -6.58 16.00 8.75
N LYS A 20 -6.68 17.05 7.91
CA LYS A 20 -7.93 17.82 7.76
C LYS A 20 -9.06 16.97 7.20
N ILE A 21 -8.80 16.12 6.21
CA ILE A 21 -9.76 15.14 5.68
C ILE A 21 -10.18 14.17 6.81
N SER A 22 -9.22 13.58 7.51
CA SER A 22 -9.49 12.66 8.62
C SER A 22 -10.30 13.27 9.76
N SER A 23 -10.25 14.60 9.93
CA SER A 23 -11.05 15.34 10.92
C SER A 23 -12.31 16.00 10.34
N GLY A 24 -12.62 15.84 9.05
CA GLY A 24 -13.79 16.43 8.41
C GLY A 24 -13.68 17.94 8.11
N TYR A 25 -12.49 18.54 8.27
CA TYR A 25 -12.24 19.95 7.96
C TYR A 25 -11.84 20.23 6.50
N GLU A 26 -11.62 19.18 5.72
CA GLU A 26 -11.41 19.25 4.27
C GLU A 26 -12.38 18.27 3.58
N PRO A 27 -13.14 18.71 2.56
CA PRO A 27 -14.03 17.83 1.82
C PRO A 27 -13.30 16.68 1.13
N ALA A 28 -13.86 15.49 1.20
CA ALA A 28 -13.38 14.31 0.49
C ALA A 28 -14.56 13.39 0.15
N ARG A 29 -14.35 12.50 -0.83
CA ARG A 29 -15.25 11.39 -1.12
C ARG A 29 -14.71 10.16 -0.44
N TYR A 30 -15.26 9.85 0.71
CA TYR A 30 -14.89 8.69 1.50
C TYR A 30 -15.37 7.41 0.84
N VAL A 31 -14.54 6.38 0.94
CA VAL A 31 -14.87 5.02 0.54
C VAL A 31 -14.38 4.07 1.62
N ALA A 32 -15.11 2.99 1.88
CA ALA A 32 -14.67 1.95 2.80
C ALA A 32 -15.17 0.57 2.34
N PRO A 33 -14.52 -0.53 2.75
CA PRO A 33 -15.02 -1.87 2.51
C PRO A 33 -16.48 -2.02 2.97
N GLY A 34 -17.26 -2.82 2.23
CA GLY A 34 -18.69 -3.02 2.46
C GLY A 34 -19.60 -2.07 1.66
N GLY A 35 -19.11 -1.49 0.56
CA GLY A 35 -19.88 -0.63 -0.34
C GLY A 35 -20.17 0.76 0.23
N VAL A 36 -19.39 1.22 1.21
CA VAL A 36 -19.61 2.53 1.83
C VAL A 36 -19.01 3.60 0.94
N GLU A 37 -19.85 4.53 0.48
CA GLU A 37 -19.42 5.79 -0.12
C GLU A 37 -20.14 6.95 0.59
N SER A 38 -19.39 7.97 1.01
CA SER A 38 -19.97 9.14 1.68
C SER A 38 -19.15 10.41 1.42
N GLU A 39 -19.80 11.56 1.52
CA GLU A 39 -19.13 12.87 1.59
C GLU A 39 -19.14 13.45 3.02
N ASP A 40 -19.76 12.73 3.98
CA ASP A 40 -19.85 13.12 5.38
C ASP A 40 -18.89 12.28 6.25
N ARG A 41 -17.94 12.94 6.90
CA ARG A 41 -16.93 12.29 7.76
C ARG A 41 -17.57 11.57 8.97
N GLU A 42 -18.72 12.02 9.46
CA GLU A 42 -19.36 11.47 10.66
C GLU A 42 -19.94 10.06 10.43
N GLU A 43 -20.13 9.65 9.18
CA GLU A 43 -20.63 8.32 8.82
C GLU A 43 -19.54 7.23 8.79
N LEU A 44 -18.27 7.61 8.96
CA LEU A 44 -17.12 6.72 8.89
C LEU A 44 -16.56 6.42 10.29
N ASP A 45 -15.87 5.28 10.43
CA ASP A 45 -15.18 4.93 11.66
C ASP A 45 -14.25 6.08 12.14
N ALA A 46 -14.42 6.49 13.39
CA ALA A 46 -13.66 7.57 14.01
C ALA A 46 -12.23 7.16 14.37
N HIS A 47 -11.95 5.86 14.53
CA HIS A 47 -10.71 5.37 15.15
C HIS A 47 -9.90 4.42 14.27
N GLY A 48 -10.48 3.92 13.17
CA GLY A 48 -9.84 3.00 12.24
C GLY A 48 -9.11 3.68 11.07
N PRO A 49 -8.57 2.88 10.14
CA PRO A 49 -8.13 3.35 8.84
C PRO A 49 -9.26 4.08 8.10
N LEU A 50 -8.89 5.09 7.33
CA LEU A 50 -9.83 5.86 6.52
C LEU A 50 -9.40 5.77 5.06
N ALA A 51 -10.35 5.69 4.13
CA ALA A 51 -10.04 5.84 2.72
C ALA A 51 -10.92 6.87 2.03
N PHE A 52 -10.34 7.48 0.99
CA PHE A 52 -11.00 8.46 0.17
C PHE A 52 -10.45 8.43 -1.26
N ARG A 53 -11.29 8.87 -2.21
CA ARG A 53 -10.89 9.00 -3.61
C ARG A 53 -9.76 10.03 -3.75
N ASN A 54 -8.77 9.69 -4.56
CA ASN A 54 -7.72 10.63 -4.95
C ASN A 54 -8.33 11.73 -5.84
N ARG A 55 -7.74 12.93 -5.82
CA ARG A 55 -8.08 14.00 -6.77
C ARG A 55 -7.62 13.68 -8.20
N LEU A 56 -6.62 12.81 -8.35
CA LEU A 56 -6.22 12.25 -9.63
C LEU A 56 -7.24 11.18 -10.05
N THR A 57 -7.66 11.21 -11.32
CA THR A 57 -8.76 10.38 -11.84
C THR A 57 -8.44 9.74 -13.19
N TRP A 58 -7.17 9.46 -13.46
CA TRP A 58 -6.73 8.91 -14.75
C TRP A 58 -6.86 7.37 -14.83
N LEU A 59 -7.07 6.71 -13.68
CA LEU A 59 -7.55 5.33 -13.59
C LEU A 59 -8.96 5.33 -13.00
N ARG A 60 -9.75 4.30 -13.34
CA ARG A 60 -11.13 4.12 -12.85
C ARG A 60 -11.18 4.11 -11.32
N VAL A 61 -10.23 3.42 -10.70
CA VAL A 61 -10.05 3.41 -9.25
C VAL A 61 -8.73 4.09 -8.92
N MET A 62 -8.82 5.16 -8.14
CA MET A 62 -7.70 5.79 -7.47
C MET A 62 -8.17 6.21 -6.08
N ALA A 63 -7.84 5.41 -5.07
CA ALA A 63 -8.14 5.69 -3.68
C ALA A 63 -6.84 5.78 -2.86
N LEU A 64 -6.93 6.47 -1.74
CA LEU A 64 -5.88 6.60 -0.75
C LEU A 64 -6.42 6.02 0.56
N VAL A 65 -5.69 5.08 1.14
CA VAL A 65 -5.95 4.53 2.48
C VAL A 65 -4.95 5.15 3.43
N VAL A 66 -5.41 5.79 4.49
CA VAL A 66 -4.59 6.47 5.49
C VAL A 66 -4.80 5.86 6.88
N PRO A 67 -3.75 5.76 7.72
CA PRO A 67 -3.91 5.37 9.11
C PRO A 67 -4.54 6.49 9.95
N PRO A 68 -5.01 6.20 11.17
CA PRO A 68 -5.36 7.24 12.14
C PRO A 68 -4.12 8.07 12.50
N GLY A 69 -4.33 9.35 12.84
CA GLY A 69 -3.26 10.25 13.26
C GLY A 69 -2.44 10.86 12.11
N HIS A 70 -1.15 11.11 12.37
CA HIS A 70 -0.18 11.58 11.36
C HIS A 70 1.16 10.82 11.43
N PRO A 71 1.19 9.50 11.21
CA PRO A 71 2.45 8.79 11.05
C PRO A 71 3.10 9.12 9.71
N SER A 72 4.43 9.10 9.67
CA SER A 72 5.21 9.07 8.41
C SER A 72 5.07 7.72 7.71
N GLN A 73 5.48 7.64 6.44
CA GLN A 73 5.43 6.39 5.69
C GLN A 73 6.26 5.29 6.38
N GLU A 74 7.43 5.63 6.90
CA GLU A 74 8.31 4.72 7.65
C GLU A 74 7.64 4.25 8.95
N GLN A 75 6.97 5.16 9.66
CA GLN A 75 6.24 4.82 10.89
C GLN A 75 5.08 3.86 10.60
N LEU A 76 4.33 4.06 9.50
CA LEU A 76 3.29 3.11 9.09
C LEU A 76 3.83 1.69 8.92
N TRP A 77 4.97 1.53 8.24
CA TRP A 77 5.50 0.21 7.90
C TRP A 77 6.40 -0.43 8.96
N THR A 78 6.74 0.29 10.04
CA THR A 78 7.49 -0.25 11.18
C THR A 78 6.64 -0.39 12.45
N ASP A 79 5.45 0.18 12.46
CA ASP A 79 4.51 0.09 13.57
C ASP A 79 3.38 -0.91 13.31
N ARG A 80 3.47 -2.06 13.98
CA ARG A 80 2.49 -3.15 13.92
C ARG A 80 1.08 -2.69 14.26
N ASP A 81 0.92 -1.73 15.18
CA ASP A 81 -0.40 -1.23 15.58
C ASP A 81 -1.09 -0.47 14.43
N LEU A 82 -0.31 0.08 13.49
CA LEU A 82 -0.82 0.81 12.33
C LEU A 82 -1.10 -0.12 11.14
N TYR A 83 -0.13 -0.93 10.70
CA TYR A 83 -0.29 -1.66 9.44
C TYR A 83 -1.15 -2.92 9.56
N ILE A 84 -1.19 -3.59 10.73
CA ILE A 84 -1.98 -4.81 10.91
C ILE A 84 -3.47 -4.58 10.60
N PRO A 85 -4.13 -3.52 11.11
CA PRO A 85 -5.52 -3.23 10.73
C PRO A 85 -5.64 -2.58 9.33
N LEU A 86 -4.63 -1.82 8.89
CA LEU A 86 -4.71 -1.06 7.64
C LEU A 86 -4.58 -1.93 6.38
N ILE A 87 -3.73 -2.95 6.40
CA ILE A 87 -3.54 -3.88 5.27
C ILE A 87 -4.85 -4.57 4.86
N PRO A 88 -5.54 -5.33 5.74
CA PRO A 88 -6.77 -6.02 5.35
C PRO A 88 -7.86 -5.04 4.90
N TYR A 89 -7.93 -3.85 5.50
CA TYR A 89 -8.83 -2.77 5.06
C TYR A 89 -8.52 -2.35 3.62
N ALA A 90 -7.25 -2.07 3.31
CA ALA A 90 -6.81 -1.63 1.99
C ALA A 90 -7.04 -2.71 0.91
N LEU A 91 -6.78 -3.97 1.25
CA LEU A 91 -6.97 -5.10 0.33
C LEU A 91 -8.45 -5.39 0.08
N ALA A 92 -9.30 -5.34 1.12
CA ALA A 92 -10.74 -5.49 0.96
C ALA A 92 -11.32 -4.39 0.06
N LEU A 93 -10.92 -3.13 0.30
CA LEU A 93 -11.33 -2.00 -0.53
C LEU A 93 -10.90 -2.17 -1.99
N GLY A 94 -9.64 -2.54 -2.23
CA GLY A 94 -9.13 -2.76 -3.59
C GLY A 94 -9.87 -3.87 -4.33
N ARG A 95 -10.10 -5.00 -3.66
CA ARG A 95 -10.85 -6.14 -4.20
C ARG A 95 -12.27 -5.74 -4.57
N GLU A 96 -12.98 -5.06 -3.68
CA GLU A 96 -14.35 -4.64 -3.90
C GLU A 96 -14.46 -3.70 -5.12
N LEU A 97 -13.63 -2.65 -5.15
CA LEU A 97 -13.69 -1.63 -6.20
C LEU A 97 -13.26 -2.12 -7.60
N THR A 98 -12.49 -3.22 -7.68
CA THR A 98 -11.84 -3.67 -8.93
C THR A 98 -12.11 -5.10 -9.36
N ILE A 99 -12.70 -5.91 -8.49
CA ILE A 99 -12.95 -7.33 -8.75
C ILE A 99 -14.40 -7.70 -8.44
N ASP A 100 -14.84 -7.47 -7.21
CA ASP A 100 -16.09 -8.06 -6.72
C ASP A 100 -17.34 -7.22 -7.07
N ASP A 101 -17.25 -5.88 -7.01
CA ASP A 101 -18.37 -4.95 -7.25
C ASP A 101 -18.08 -3.99 -8.40
N VAL A 102 -17.69 -4.56 -9.55
CA VAL A 102 -17.50 -3.78 -10.78
C VAL A 102 -18.79 -3.72 -11.60
N PRO A 103 -19.05 -2.58 -12.31
CA PRO A 103 -20.18 -2.49 -13.23
C PRO A 103 -20.19 -3.61 -14.29
N THR A 104 -21.37 -4.00 -14.76
CA THR A 104 -21.54 -5.13 -15.68
C THR A 104 -20.90 -4.93 -17.06
N ASP A 105 -20.60 -3.68 -17.43
CA ASP A 105 -19.88 -3.29 -18.64
C ASP A 105 -18.36 -3.12 -18.41
N VAL A 106 -17.86 -3.38 -17.21
CA VAL A 106 -16.44 -3.32 -16.84
C VAL A 106 -15.91 -4.75 -16.66
N ILE A 107 -14.78 -5.04 -17.30
CA ILE A 107 -14.03 -6.28 -17.07
C ILE A 107 -13.24 -6.08 -15.76
N PRO A 108 -13.37 -6.96 -14.76
CA PRO A 108 -12.54 -6.92 -13.57
C PRO A 108 -11.05 -6.81 -13.93
N GLU A 109 -10.40 -5.72 -13.53
CA GLU A 109 -8.99 -5.46 -13.86
C GLU A 109 -8.02 -5.83 -12.73
N GLY A 110 -8.53 -5.96 -11.50
CA GLY A 110 -7.68 -6.06 -10.31
C GLY A 110 -7.05 -4.72 -9.91
N PHE A 111 -6.12 -4.75 -8.97
CA PHE A 111 -5.56 -3.51 -8.40
C PHE A 111 -4.09 -3.63 -8.00
N ARG A 112 -3.46 -2.48 -7.78
CA ARG A 112 -2.17 -2.37 -7.09
C ARG A 112 -2.32 -1.63 -5.78
N ALA A 113 -1.67 -2.15 -4.75
CA ALA A 113 -1.41 -1.44 -3.51
C ALA A 113 0.01 -0.86 -3.56
N ILE A 114 0.15 0.47 -3.44
CA ILE A 114 1.44 1.16 -3.58
C ILE A 114 1.69 2.13 -2.43
N SER A 115 2.88 2.09 -1.85
CA SER A 115 3.37 3.04 -0.85
C SER A 115 4.67 3.67 -1.34
N ASN A 116 4.74 5.00 -1.39
CA ASN A 116 5.89 5.76 -1.88
C ASN A 116 6.70 6.33 -0.71
N PHE A 117 8.02 6.10 -0.70
CA PHE A 117 8.93 6.57 0.34
C PHE A 117 9.90 7.60 -0.22
N GLY A 118 9.89 8.80 0.34
CA GLY A 118 10.76 9.89 -0.08
C GLY A 118 10.32 10.59 -1.36
N ARG A 119 10.81 11.82 -1.54
CA ARG A 119 10.42 12.70 -2.66
C ARG A 119 10.79 12.14 -4.03
N ILE A 120 11.90 11.41 -4.13
CA ILE A 120 12.37 10.81 -5.38
C ILE A 120 11.43 9.68 -5.84
N ALA A 121 10.78 8.98 -4.90
CA ALA A 121 9.70 8.03 -5.20
C ALA A 121 8.34 8.71 -5.44
N HIS A 122 8.31 10.04 -5.48
CA HIS A 122 7.13 10.89 -5.67
C HIS A 122 6.16 10.89 -4.48
N GLN A 123 6.66 10.68 -3.26
CA GLN A 123 5.89 10.98 -2.07
C GLN A 123 5.68 12.50 -1.95
N SER A 124 4.45 12.95 -2.24
CA SER A 124 4.08 14.38 -2.20
C SER A 124 3.48 14.82 -0.87
N GLN A 125 3.00 13.87 -0.05
CA GLN A 125 2.45 14.10 1.27
C GLN A 125 3.26 13.32 2.32
N ASP A 126 3.67 13.99 3.39
CA ASP A 126 4.44 13.38 4.48
C ASP A 126 3.58 12.42 5.34
N HIS A 127 2.25 12.58 5.32
CA HIS A 127 1.31 11.67 6.00
C HIS A 127 1.28 10.34 5.24
N ALA A 128 1.54 9.24 5.94
CA ALA A 128 1.50 7.90 5.39
C ALA A 128 0.21 7.56 4.64
N HIS A 129 0.34 6.94 3.48
CA HIS A 129 -0.82 6.46 2.73
C HIS A 129 -0.46 5.24 1.88
N ILE A 130 -1.47 4.44 1.56
CA ILE A 130 -1.41 3.40 0.54
C ILE A 130 -2.33 3.81 -0.60
N HIS A 131 -1.77 3.88 -1.80
CA HIS A 131 -2.55 3.99 -3.02
C HIS A 131 -3.21 2.65 -3.31
N ILE A 132 -4.52 2.67 -3.54
CA ILE A 132 -5.26 1.58 -4.17
C ILE A 132 -5.65 2.07 -5.55
N ILE A 133 -5.03 1.50 -6.58
CA ILE A 133 -5.28 1.89 -7.97
C ILE A 133 -5.75 0.69 -8.79
N ALA A 134 -6.70 0.92 -9.69
CA ALA A 134 -7.05 -0.07 -10.72
C ALA A 134 -5.79 -0.42 -11.51
N ARG A 135 -5.58 -1.72 -11.77
CA ARG A 135 -4.41 -2.19 -12.49
C ARG A 135 -4.42 -1.62 -13.92
N PRO A 136 -3.37 -0.90 -14.37
CA PRO A 136 -3.23 -0.56 -15.77
C PRO A 136 -2.91 -1.81 -16.60
N ASP A 137 -3.60 -2.00 -17.72
CA ASP A 137 -3.40 -3.18 -18.58
C ASP A 137 -2.05 -3.19 -19.31
N TYR A 138 -1.37 -2.05 -19.41
CA TYR A 138 -0.24 -1.87 -20.32
C TYR A 138 1.12 -2.25 -19.73
N GLU A 139 1.26 -2.39 -18.42
CA GLU A 139 2.54 -2.64 -17.74
C GLU A 139 2.35 -3.62 -16.60
N PRO A 140 2.72 -4.90 -16.68
CA PRO A 140 2.62 -5.84 -15.56
C PRO A 140 3.67 -5.54 -14.46
N MET A 141 3.53 -6.16 -13.29
CA MET A 141 4.61 -6.15 -12.31
C MET A 141 5.89 -6.78 -12.90
N PRO A 142 7.08 -6.35 -12.45
CA PRO A 142 8.35 -6.82 -12.98
C PRO A 142 8.52 -8.33 -12.84
N GLU A 143 9.15 -8.96 -13.83
CA GLU A 143 9.51 -10.36 -13.75
C GLU A 143 10.70 -10.58 -12.81
N VAL A 144 10.73 -11.72 -12.13
CA VAL A 144 11.92 -12.15 -11.38
C VAL A 144 13.01 -12.57 -12.34
N ALA A 145 14.23 -12.07 -12.12
CA ALA A 145 15.39 -12.34 -12.95
C ALA A 145 15.67 -13.85 -13.04
N ALA A 146 15.64 -14.38 -14.26
CA ALA A 146 15.75 -15.81 -14.49
C ALA A 146 17.12 -16.36 -14.03
N GLY A 147 17.08 -17.38 -13.17
CA GLY A 147 18.29 -18.03 -12.65
C GLY A 147 19.04 -17.24 -11.57
N ALA A 148 18.47 -16.12 -11.08
CA ALA A 148 19.01 -15.43 -9.92
C ALA A 148 18.90 -16.32 -8.67
N THR A 149 19.97 -16.38 -7.88
CA THR A 149 19.91 -16.99 -6.55
C THR A 149 19.18 -16.00 -5.62
N PRO A 150 18.23 -16.46 -4.78
CA PRO A 150 17.63 -15.59 -3.78
C PRO A 150 18.69 -14.90 -2.92
N LEU A 151 18.46 -13.63 -2.58
CA LEU A 151 19.30 -12.88 -1.67
C LEU A 151 19.10 -13.39 -0.24
N GLU A 152 20.15 -13.25 0.58
CA GLU A 152 20.07 -13.53 2.01
C GLU A 152 19.04 -12.62 2.68
N ALA A 153 18.00 -13.22 3.25
CA ALA A 153 16.98 -12.53 4.02
C ALA A 153 17.34 -12.52 5.52
N SER A 154 16.78 -11.56 6.26
CA SER A 154 16.92 -11.51 7.73
C SER A 154 16.21 -12.66 8.45
N SER A 155 15.30 -13.36 7.77
CA SER A 155 14.54 -14.51 8.28
C SER A 155 14.51 -15.64 7.24
N GLY A 156 14.61 -16.89 7.69
CA GLY A 156 14.47 -18.07 6.82
C GLY A 156 13.05 -18.30 6.29
N ASP A 157 12.08 -17.53 6.80
CA ASP A 157 10.70 -17.52 6.30
C ASP A 157 10.49 -16.64 5.07
N VAL A 158 11.48 -15.81 4.70
CA VAL A 158 11.37 -14.82 3.64
C VAL A 158 12.30 -15.18 2.49
N VAL A 159 11.77 -15.13 1.27
CA VAL A 159 12.53 -15.30 0.03
C VAL A 159 12.61 -13.95 -0.67
N VAL A 160 13.83 -13.51 -1.00
CA VAL A 160 14.09 -12.24 -1.68
C VAL A 160 14.73 -12.53 -3.03
N GLU A 161 14.12 -12.06 -4.11
CA GLU A 161 14.57 -12.34 -5.47
C GLU A 161 14.77 -11.03 -6.24
N LEU A 162 15.80 -10.96 -7.08
CA LEU A 162 15.99 -9.80 -7.95
C LEU A 162 14.86 -9.72 -8.98
N ALA A 163 14.34 -8.52 -9.20
CA ALA A 163 13.29 -8.25 -10.18
C ALA A 163 13.82 -7.29 -11.26
N GLU A 164 13.46 -7.54 -12.51
CA GLU A 164 13.96 -6.79 -13.65
C GLU A 164 13.08 -5.58 -13.96
N VAL A 165 13.57 -4.38 -13.60
CA VAL A 165 12.91 -3.11 -13.91
C VAL A 165 13.85 -2.26 -14.74
N ILE A 166 13.47 -1.98 -15.99
CA ILE A 166 14.33 -1.22 -16.93
C ILE A 166 14.67 0.17 -16.38
N SER A 167 13.70 0.81 -15.71
CA SER A 167 13.80 2.18 -15.20
C SER A 167 14.36 2.29 -13.78
N ALA A 168 14.64 1.17 -13.09
CA ALA A 168 15.18 1.19 -11.74
C ALA A 168 16.53 0.46 -11.69
N PRO A 169 17.57 1.07 -11.07
CA PRO A 169 18.89 0.45 -10.94
C PRO A 169 18.88 -0.78 -10.03
N TRP A 170 17.85 -0.89 -9.18
CA TRP A 170 17.67 -1.99 -8.25
C TRP A 170 16.19 -2.21 -7.99
N SER A 171 15.77 -3.48 -7.98
CA SER A 171 14.41 -3.91 -7.65
C SER A 171 14.42 -5.37 -7.22
N VAL A 172 13.53 -5.71 -6.31
CA VAL A 172 13.42 -7.05 -5.74
C VAL A 172 11.97 -7.40 -5.44
N ARG A 173 11.68 -8.70 -5.43
CA ARG A 173 10.44 -9.30 -4.96
C ARG A 173 10.68 -10.02 -3.64
N PHE A 174 9.80 -9.76 -2.67
CA PHE A 174 9.71 -10.48 -1.41
C PHE A 174 8.52 -11.42 -1.44
N THR A 175 8.73 -12.66 -1.01
CA THR A 175 7.67 -13.65 -0.77
C THR A 175 7.93 -14.40 0.53
N LEU A 176 6.93 -15.14 1.02
CA LEU A 176 7.08 -16.07 2.14
C LEU A 176 7.38 -17.47 1.63
N THR A 177 8.28 -18.18 2.31
CA THR A 177 8.61 -19.57 1.99
C THR A 177 7.35 -20.45 2.00
N GLY A 178 7.12 -21.13 0.87
CA GLY A 178 5.99 -22.05 0.68
C GLY A 178 4.66 -21.38 0.29
N VAL A 179 4.63 -20.05 0.16
CA VAL A 179 3.44 -19.30 -0.25
C VAL A 179 3.52 -18.96 -1.74
N THR A 180 2.40 -19.09 -2.45
CA THR A 180 2.40 -18.97 -3.91
C THR A 180 1.49 -17.87 -4.46
N ASN A 181 0.49 -17.43 -3.69
CA ASN A 181 -0.47 -16.43 -4.14
C ASN A 181 -0.67 -15.29 -3.12
N GLN A 182 -1.26 -14.18 -3.59
CA GLN A 182 -1.42 -12.97 -2.78
C GLN A 182 -2.35 -13.19 -1.57
N GLU A 183 -3.49 -13.87 -1.74
CA GLU A 183 -4.40 -14.13 -0.60
C GLU A 183 -3.72 -14.87 0.54
N GLU A 184 -2.95 -15.92 0.23
CA GLU A 184 -2.15 -16.65 1.23
C GLU A 184 -1.10 -15.74 1.87
N MET A 185 -0.33 -14.98 1.09
CA MET A 185 0.79 -14.19 1.59
C MET A 185 0.34 -13.07 2.54
N TRP A 186 -0.71 -12.34 2.16
CA TRP A 186 -1.20 -11.20 2.93
C TRP A 186 -2.07 -11.57 4.14
N SER A 187 -2.43 -12.85 4.28
CA SER A 187 -3.11 -13.40 5.46
C SER A 187 -2.22 -14.27 6.34
N ASP A 188 -0.98 -14.54 5.91
CA ASP A 188 -0.03 -15.36 6.67
C ASP A 188 0.42 -14.65 7.96
N LYS A 189 0.48 -15.41 9.05
CA LYS A 189 0.95 -14.92 10.36
C LYS A 189 2.40 -14.41 10.34
N ARG A 190 3.19 -14.81 9.33
CA ARG A 190 4.59 -14.41 9.10
C ARG A 190 4.70 -13.12 8.30
N LEU A 191 3.59 -12.51 7.87
CA LEU A 191 3.59 -11.22 7.18
C LEU A 191 4.46 -10.15 7.87
N PRO A 192 4.47 -10.01 9.22
CA PRO A 192 5.39 -9.08 9.87
C PRO A 192 6.86 -9.33 9.56
N ASP A 193 7.30 -10.58 9.46
CA ASP A 193 8.70 -10.91 9.16
C ASP A 193 9.07 -10.51 7.72
N LEU A 194 8.12 -10.67 6.78
CA LEU A 194 8.27 -10.20 5.41
C LEU A 194 8.36 -8.67 5.33
N ILE A 195 7.49 -7.96 6.05
CA ILE A 195 7.49 -6.48 6.08
C ILE A 195 8.79 -5.96 6.71
N ASP A 196 9.21 -6.54 7.85
CA ASP A 196 10.44 -6.16 8.53
C ASP A 196 11.66 -6.36 7.61
N ALA A 197 11.73 -7.51 6.92
CA ALA A 197 12.78 -7.77 5.92
C ALA A 197 12.76 -6.79 4.74
N ALA A 198 11.56 -6.46 4.23
CA ALA A 198 11.40 -5.52 3.12
C ALA A 198 11.86 -4.11 3.52
N VAL A 199 11.44 -3.59 4.68
CA VAL A 199 11.84 -2.26 5.18
C VAL A 199 13.34 -2.19 5.36
N VAL A 200 13.93 -3.14 6.08
CA VAL A 200 15.40 -3.16 6.32
C VAL A 200 16.18 -3.19 5.01
N THR A 201 15.72 -3.98 4.04
CA THR A 201 16.40 -4.07 2.74
C THR A 201 16.23 -2.77 1.94
N ALA A 202 15.03 -2.19 1.93
CA ALA A 202 14.74 -0.95 1.21
C ALA A 202 15.59 0.22 1.70
N GLU A 203 15.68 0.42 3.02
CA GLU A 203 16.46 1.50 3.62
C GLU A 203 17.96 1.37 3.34
N LYS A 204 18.45 0.13 3.28
CA LYS A 204 19.85 -0.18 2.99
C LYS A 204 20.19 0.05 1.51
N GLU A 205 19.38 -0.48 0.60
CA GLU A 205 19.70 -0.53 -0.83
C GLU A 205 19.22 0.73 -1.58
N SER A 206 18.14 1.36 -1.12
CA SER A 206 17.52 2.53 -1.77
C SER A 206 17.24 3.69 -0.78
N PRO A 207 18.25 4.20 -0.04
CA PRO A 207 18.06 5.20 1.02
C PRO A 207 17.52 6.56 0.54
N GLN A 208 17.56 6.83 -0.76
CA GLN A 208 17.06 8.09 -1.33
C GLN A 208 15.55 8.05 -1.65
N GLY A 209 14.94 6.87 -1.58
CA GLY A 209 13.52 6.64 -1.83
C GLY A 209 13.26 5.39 -2.67
N TYR A 210 12.10 4.77 -2.41
CA TYR A 210 11.65 3.53 -3.03
C TYR A 210 10.11 3.44 -2.99
N ARG A 211 9.55 2.44 -3.68
CA ARG A 211 8.13 2.10 -3.60
C ARG A 211 7.97 0.68 -3.12
N PHE A 212 7.04 0.48 -2.19
CA PHE A 212 6.42 -0.83 -2.00
C PHE A 212 5.26 -0.96 -2.95
N ALA A 213 5.18 -2.07 -3.68
CA ALA A 213 4.11 -2.35 -4.62
C ALA A 213 3.71 -3.83 -4.58
N ALA A 214 2.41 -4.10 -4.60
CA ALA A 214 1.87 -5.44 -4.78
C ALA A 214 0.69 -5.40 -5.76
N GLU A 215 0.61 -6.39 -6.64
CA GLU A 215 -0.43 -6.51 -7.66
C GLU A 215 -1.37 -7.66 -7.34
N PHE A 216 -2.67 -7.36 -7.41
CA PHE A 216 -3.75 -8.28 -7.13
C PHE A 216 -4.61 -8.45 -8.38
N LEU A 217 -4.71 -9.69 -8.86
CA LEU A 217 -5.34 -10.03 -10.13
C LEU A 217 -6.73 -10.64 -9.92
N PRO A 218 -7.66 -10.50 -10.89
CA PRO A 218 -9.00 -11.08 -10.87
C PRO A 218 -8.95 -12.60 -11.18
N LYS A 219 -8.14 -13.35 -10.45
CA LYS A 219 -7.99 -14.81 -10.54
C LYS A 219 -7.91 -15.42 -9.13
N SER A 220 -8.06 -16.74 -9.03
CA SER A 220 -7.94 -17.46 -7.75
C SER A 220 -6.63 -17.11 -7.03
N GLY A 221 -6.68 -16.90 -5.71
CA GLY A 221 -5.52 -16.49 -4.92
C GLY A 221 -5.09 -15.04 -5.14
N MET A 222 -5.84 -14.27 -5.93
CA MET A 222 -5.59 -12.87 -6.26
C MET A 222 -4.24 -12.58 -6.94
N GLY A 223 -3.63 -13.52 -7.64
CA GLY A 223 -2.31 -13.27 -8.24
C GLY A 223 -1.20 -14.11 -7.67
N ASP A 224 -0.03 -13.99 -8.28
CA ASP A 224 1.17 -14.63 -7.77
C ASP A 224 1.68 -13.82 -6.57
N ALA A 225 2.17 -14.49 -5.53
CA ALA A 225 2.65 -13.80 -4.33
C ALA A 225 3.81 -12.86 -4.66
N GLY A 226 3.77 -11.65 -4.09
CA GLY A 226 4.89 -10.72 -4.23
C GLY A 226 4.61 -9.35 -3.63
N LEU A 227 5.50 -8.93 -2.72
CA LEU A 227 5.72 -7.54 -2.37
C LEU A 227 7.00 -7.08 -3.06
N PHE A 228 6.89 -6.09 -3.92
CA PHE A 228 8.03 -5.57 -4.66
C PHE A 228 8.55 -4.30 -4.00
N ILE A 229 9.87 -4.22 -3.94
CA ILE A 229 10.55 -2.94 -3.76
C ILE A 229 10.97 -2.47 -5.14
N LEU A 230 10.35 -1.38 -5.58
CA LEU A 230 10.66 -0.74 -6.85
C LEU A 230 11.45 0.53 -6.57
N GLY A 231 12.68 0.60 -7.07
CA GLY A 231 13.40 1.85 -7.22
C GLY A 231 14.73 2.03 -6.49
N GLY A 232 15.25 3.23 -6.72
CA GLY A 232 16.55 3.80 -6.36
C GLY A 232 16.88 4.87 -7.42
N GLY A 233 16.87 6.16 -7.11
CA GLY A 233 16.97 7.23 -8.13
C GLY A 233 15.63 7.63 -8.78
N GLN A 234 15.65 8.51 -9.79
CA GLN A 234 14.44 9.08 -10.41
C GLN A 234 13.59 7.98 -11.08
N LEU A 235 12.54 7.54 -10.40
CA LEU A 235 11.58 6.59 -10.94
C LEU A 235 10.69 7.30 -11.97
N ASP A 236 10.58 6.72 -13.17
CA ASP A 236 9.55 7.12 -14.12
C ASP A 236 8.16 6.95 -13.49
N LEU A 237 7.27 7.91 -13.80
CA LEU A 237 5.89 7.91 -13.34
C LEU A 237 5.17 6.78 -14.05
N TYR A 238 4.84 5.71 -13.33
CA TYR A 238 4.01 4.60 -13.83
C TYR A 238 4.48 4.14 -15.22
N ALA A 239 5.66 3.50 -15.21
CA ALA A 239 6.05 2.55 -16.24
C ALA A 239 5.62 1.14 -15.83
#